data_AF-B3VVY1-F1
#
_entry.id   AF-B3VVY1-F1
#
_cell.length_a   1.000
_cell.length_b   1.000
_cell.length_c   1.000
_cell.angle_alpha   90.00
_cell.angle_beta   90.00
_cell.angle_gamma   90.00
#
_symmetry.space_group_name_H-M   'P 1'
#
loop_
_entity.id
_entity.type
_entity.pdbx_description
1 polymer ?
#
loop_
_entity_poly.entity_id
_entity_poly.type
_entity_poly.pdbx_seq_one_letter_code
_entity_poly.pdbx_strand_id
1 'polypeptide(L)'
;FPGDLLVKTTYTLLGDNQLCITMEAKAINKATPVCLVNHAFWNLGGHNSGDILSEKIQIFASRYIPVDNQLIPTGEIVTVKETPYDFLKPNTIGSRINELPKGYDINYALDGSGNEK
;
A
#
# COMPACT_ATOMS: atom_id res chain seq x y z
N PHE A 1 20.52 1.01 11.55
CA PHE A 1 19.89 -0.23 12.05
C PHE A 1 20.95 -1.08 12.78
N PRO A 2 20.62 -1.79 13.87
CA PRO A 2 21.59 -2.58 14.63
C PRO A 2 21.89 -3.96 14.01
N GLY A 3 23.16 -4.34 13.97
CA GLY A 3 23.59 -5.71 13.61
C GLY A 3 23.44 -6.05 12.13
N ASP A 4 23.83 -7.29 11.80
CA ASP A 4 23.75 -7.82 10.43
C ASP A 4 22.37 -8.42 10.17
N LEU A 5 21.84 -8.19 8.98
CA LEU A 5 20.54 -8.70 8.54
C LEU A 5 20.73 -9.48 7.24
N LEU A 6 20.37 -10.77 7.27
CA LEU A 6 20.30 -11.57 6.05
C LEU A 6 18.90 -11.40 5.45
N VAL A 7 18.84 -10.92 4.20
CA VAL A 7 17.58 -10.68 3.48
C VAL A 7 17.56 -11.51 2.20
N LYS A 8 16.42 -12.12 1.90
CA LYS A 8 16.18 -12.84 0.65
C LYS A 8 14.84 -12.41 0.07
N THR A 9 14.82 -12.13 -1.22
CA THR A 9 13.58 -11.91 -1.97
C THR A 9 13.50 -12.93 -3.10
N THR A 10 12.37 -13.62 -3.18
CA THR A 10 12.09 -14.60 -4.24
C THR A 10 10.94 -14.08 -5.07
N TYR A 11 11.17 -13.95 -6.38
CA TYR A 11 10.13 -13.62 -7.36
C TYR A 11 9.75 -14.89 -8.11
N THR A 12 8.46 -15.23 -8.07
CA THR A 12 7.94 -16.43 -8.72
C THR A 12 6.81 -16.04 -9.65
N LEU A 13 6.96 -16.36 -10.94
CA LEU A 13 5.86 -16.34 -11.89
C LEU A 13 5.12 -17.67 -11.76
N LEU A 14 3.91 -17.60 -11.22
CA LEU A 14 3.00 -18.73 -11.12
C LEU A 14 2.14 -18.80 -12.39
N GLY A 15 1.40 -19.89 -12.56
CA GLY A 15 0.36 -19.97 -13.59
C GLY A 15 -0.70 -18.87 -13.43
N ASP A 16 -1.51 -18.66 -14.46
CA ASP A 16 -2.63 -17.71 -14.44
C ASP A 16 -2.25 -16.23 -14.16
N ASN A 17 -1.13 -15.76 -14.73
CA ASN A 17 -0.68 -14.36 -14.66
C ASN A 17 -0.43 -13.85 -13.22
N GLN A 18 0.01 -14.73 -12.32
CA GLN A 18 0.27 -14.39 -10.92
C GLN A 18 1.77 -14.17 -10.68
N LEU A 19 2.11 -13.00 -10.14
CA LEU A 19 3.45 -12.71 -9.59
C LEU A 19 3.40 -12.87 -8.06
N CYS A 20 4.12 -13.86 -7.53
CA CYS A 20 4.33 -14.01 -6.10
C CYS A 20 5.70 -13.42 -5.71
N ILE A 21 5.70 -12.59 -4.65
CA ILE A 21 6.92 -11.99 -4.09
C ILE A 21 7.01 -12.41 -2.64
N THR A 22 7.97 -13.26 -2.31
CA THR A 22 8.25 -13.67 -0.92
C THR A 22 9.49 -12.93 -0.43
N MET A 23 9.36 -12.23 0.69
CA MET A 23 10.45 -11.47 1.31
C MET A 23 10.72 -12.03 2.71
N GLU A 24 11.95 -12.45 2.94
CA GLU A 24 12.40 -13.05 4.19
C GLU A 24 13.57 -12.24 4.75
N ALA A 25 13.58 -12.02 6.06
CA ALA A 25 14.67 -11.33 6.74
C ALA A 25 15.00 -12.02 8.06
N LYS A 26 16.30 -12.17 8.36
CA LYS A 26 16.79 -12.78 9.59
C LYS A 26 17.89 -11.92 10.20
N ALA A 27 17.63 -11.40 11.40
CA ALA A 27 18.65 -10.77 12.22
C ALA A 27 19.69 -11.81 12.66
N ILE A 28 20.98 -11.50 12.47
CA ILE A 28 22.06 -12.48 12.72
C ILE A 28 22.65 -12.34 14.12
N ASN A 29 22.91 -11.11 14.58
CA ASN A 29 23.66 -10.87 15.81
C ASN A 29 23.03 -9.82 16.75
N LYS A 30 22.11 -8.98 16.27
CA LYS A 30 21.37 -8.02 17.10
C LYS A 30 19.94 -7.86 16.59
N ALA A 31 19.00 -7.68 17.50
CA ALA A 31 17.64 -7.33 17.13
C ALA A 31 17.61 -5.99 16.37
N THR A 32 16.84 -5.95 15.28
CA THR A 32 16.65 -4.74 14.45
C THR A 32 15.22 -4.68 13.95
N PRO A 33 14.61 -3.49 13.85
CA PRO A 33 13.35 -3.33 13.13
C PRO A 33 13.54 -3.67 11.65
N VAL A 34 12.54 -4.31 11.06
CA VAL A 34 12.48 -4.68 9.63
C VAL A 34 11.06 -4.48 9.12
N CYS A 35 10.92 -3.76 8.01
CA CYS A 35 9.68 -3.63 7.24
C CYS A 35 10.06 -3.62 5.76
N LEU A 36 9.69 -4.67 5.03
CA LEU A 36 10.02 -4.83 3.61
C LEU A 36 8.76 -4.60 2.77
N VAL A 37 8.92 -3.98 1.62
CA VAL A 37 7.82 -3.65 0.71
C VAL A 37 8.27 -3.80 -0.75
N ASN A 38 7.33 -4.11 -1.63
CA ASN A 38 7.51 -4.00 -3.07
C ASN A 38 6.95 -2.66 -3.56
N HIS A 39 7.78 -1.82 -4.18
CA HIS A 39 7.43 -0.47 -4.60
C HIS A 39 7.06 -0.39 -6.10
N ALA A 40 6.20 -1.30 -6.55
CA ALA A 40 5.77 -1.32 -7.95
C ALA A 40 4.77 -0.20 -8.26
N PHE A 41 4.91 0.39 -9.44
CA PHE A 41 3.96 1.34 -10.01
C PHE A 41 3.15 0.64 -11.10
N TRP A 42 1.83 0.78 -11.03
CA TRP A 42 0.90 0.23 -12.00
C TRP A 42 0.33 1.35 -12.87
N ASN A 43 0.30 1.09 -14.17
CA ASN A 43 -0.45 1.84 -15.16
C ASN A 43 -0.96 0.82 -16.18
N LEU A 44 -2.26 0.56 -16.16
CA LEU A 44 -2.91 -0.48 -16.95
C LEU A 44 -3.01 -0.11 -18.43
N GLY A 45 -2.89 1.18 -18.76
CA GLY A 45 -2.73 1.64 -20.13
C GLY A 45 -1.38 1.25 -20.75
N GLY A 46 -0.39 0.89 -19.92
CA GLY A 46 0.93 0.46 -20.35
C GLY A 46 1.93 1.61 -20.53
N HIS A 47 3.11 1.27 -21.06
CA HIS A 47 4.18 2.25 -21.25
C HIS A 47 3.74 3.36 -22.22
N ASN A 48 3.94 4.63 -21.81
CA ASN A 48 3.56 5.85 -22.55
C ASN A 48 2.06 6.07 -22.75
N SER A 49 1.20 5.47 -21.93
CA SER A 49 -0.27 5.68 -21.98
C SER A 49 -0.75 7.00 -21.37
N GLY A 50 0.09 7.67 -20.58
CA GLY A 50 -0.27 8.86 -19.81
C GLY A 50 -0.47 8.56 -18.34
N ASP A 51 -1.48 9.19 -17.73
CA ASP A 51 -1.82 9.04 -16.31
C ASP A 51 -2.75 7.86 -16.03
N ILE A 52 -3.03 7.63 -14.74
CA ILE A 52 -3.91 6.57 -14.24
C ILE A 52 -5.29 7.10 -13.82
N LEU A 53 -5.59 8.39 -14.05
CA LEU A 53 -6.72 9.06 -13.41
C LEU A 53 -8.07 8.51 -13.87
N SER A 54 -8.14 7.88 -15.04
CA SER A 54 -9.33 7.18 -15.53
C SER A 54 -9.49 5.75 -14.99
N GLU A 55 -8.46 5.17 -14.38
CA GLU A 55 -8.51 3.82 -13.82
C GLU A 55 -9.38 3.78 -12.55
N LYS A 56 -9.87 2.59 -12.21
CA LYS A 56 -10.71 2.36 -11.02
C LYS A 56 -9.97 1.53 -9.99
N ILE A 57 -10.10 1.90 -8.73
CA ILE A 57 -9.54 1.17 -7.60
C ILE A 57 -10.63 0.86 -6.57
N GLN A 58 -10.48 -0.28 -5.90
CA GLN A 58 -11.24 -0.66 -4.71
C GLN A 58 -10.22 -1.12 -3.66
N ILE A 59 -10.37 -0.62 -2.43
CA ILE A 59 -9.49 -0.94 -1.31
C ILE A 59 -10.36 -1.49 -0.17
N PHE A 60 -10.07 -2.71 0.27
CA PHE A 60 -10.79 -3.39 1.37
C PHE A 60 -10.26 -2.93 2.74
N ALA A 61 -10.38 -1.63 2.99
CA ALA A 61 -9.96 -0.97 4.22
C ALA A 61 -10.96 0.13 4.60
N SER A 62 -11.71 -0.07 5.67
CA SER A 62 -12.67 0.91 6.20
C SER A 62 -12.00 2.05 6.98
N ARG A 63 -10.69 1.95 7.21
CA ARG A 63 -9.90 2.86 8.02
C ARG A 63 -8.53 3.17 7.40
N TYR A 64 -7.97 4.32 7.76
CA TYR A 64 -6.62 4.76 7.39
C TYR A 64 -5.93 5.44 8.57
N ILE A 65 -4.62 5.64 8.45
CA ILE A 65 -3.78 6.29 9.46
C ILE A 65 -3.44 7.71 8.99
N PRO A 66 -4.04 8.77 9.57
CA PRO A 66 -3.71 10.14 9.22
C PRO A 66 -2.24 10.46 9.50
N VAL A 67 -1.70 11.42 8.75
CA VAL A 67 -0.34 11.90 8.90
C VAL A 67 -0.32 13.42 9.07
N ASP A 68 0.72 13.92 9.74
CA ASP A 68 0.98 15.35 9.83
C ASP A 68 1.62 15.91 8.54
N ASN A 69 2.03 17.18 8.57
CA ASN A 69 2.66 17.85 7.44
C ASN A 69 4.05 17.30 7.07
N GLN A 70 4.66 16.47 7.93
CA GLN A 70 5.91 15.76 7.71
C GLN A 70 5.70 14.30 7.27
N LEU A 71 4.44 13.91 7.02
CA LEU A 71 4.03 12.53 6.71
C LEU A 71 4.27 11.55 7.87
N ILE A 72 4.32 12.05 9.11
CA ILE A 72 4.43 11.22 10.32
C ILE A 72 3.02 10.82 10.78
N PRO A 73 2.76 9.52 11.04
CA PRO A 73 1.49 9.06 11.58
C PRO A 73 1.08 9.78 12.86
N THR A 74 -0.19 10.21 12.95
CA THR A 74 -0.72 10.87 14.14
C THR A 74 -0.93 9.92 15.32
N GLY A 75 -0.93 8.60 15.06
CA GLY A 75 -1.28 7.55 16.02
C GLY A 75 -2.77 7.21 16.05
N GLU A 76 -3.60 7.95 15.32
CA GLU A 76 -5.03 7.67 15.17
C GLU A 76 -5.30 6.68 14.03
N ILE A 77 -6.42 5.96 14.13
CA ILE A 77 -6.94 5.12 13.06
C ILE A 77 -8.39 5.55 12.82
N VAL A 78 -8.63 6.24 11.70
CA VAL A 78 -9.91 6.91 11.43
C VAL A 78 -10.62 6.30 10.23
N THR A 79 -11.94 6.50 10.11
CA THR A 79 -12.71 5.93 9.01
C THR A 79 -12.41 6.62 7.68
N VAL A 80 -12.45 5.84 6.59
CA VAL A 80 -12.38 6.38 5.21
C VAL A 80 -13.68 7.05 4.79
N LYS A 81 -14.82 6.72 5.41
CA LYS A 81 -16.15 7.23 5.02
C LYS A 81 -16.19 8.75 5.06
N GLU A 82 -16.85 9.34 4.07
CA GLU A 82 -16.99 10.80 3.93
C GLU A 82 -15.64 11.52 3.75
N THR A 83 -14.61 10.81 3.25
CA THR A 83 -13.31 11.38 2.90
C THR A 83 -12.92 11.07 1.45
N PRO A 84 -11.94 11.81 0.87
CA PRO A 84 -11.36 11.46 -0.43
C PRO A 84 -10.75 10.06 -0.50
N TYR A 85 -10.47 9.45 0.65
CA TYR A 85 -9.87 8.12 0.77
C TYR A 85 -10.89 6.97 0.71
N ASP A 86 -12.20 7.24 0.58
CA ASP A 86 -13.23 6.19 0.52
C ASP A 86 -13.26 5.45 -0.83
N PHE A 87 -12.54 4.32 -0.87
CA PHE A 87 -12.51 3.34 -1.96
C PHE A 87 -13.10 1.98 -1.55
N LEU A 88 -14.02 1.95 -0.56
CA LEU A 88 -14.68 0.70 -0.15
C LEU A 88 -15.49 0.06 -1.29
N LYS A 89 -16.00 0.91 -2.19
CA LYS A 89 -16.57 0.53 -3.49
C LYS A 89 -15.65 1.01 -4.61
N PRO A 90 -15.64 0.35 -5.77
CA PRO A 90 -14.84 0.79 -6.91
C PRO A 90 -15.14 2.24 -7.27
N ASN A 91 -14.10 3.09 -7.27
CA ASN A 91 -14.17 4.48 -7.71
C ASN A 91 -13.00 4.81 -8.63
N THR A 92 -13.22 5.79 -9.51
CA THR A 92 -12.18 6.29 -10.41
C THR A 92 -11.14 7.07 -9.62
N ILE A 93 -9.85 6.81 -9.86
CA ILE A 93 -8.73 7.42 -9.11
C ILE A 93 -8.80 8.95 -9.19
N GLY A 94 -9.07 9.51 -10.37
CA GLY A 94 -9.16 10.96 -10.56
C GLY A 94 -10.39 11.65 -9.94
N SER A 95 -11.36 10.90 -9.41
CA SER A 95 -12.65 11.47 -8.98
C SER A 95 -12.56 12.40 -7.78
N ARG A 96 -11.63 12.15 -6.87
CA ARG A 96 -11.46 12.92 -5.61
C ARG A 96 -10.02 13.36 -5.35
N ILE A 97 -9.09 13.08 -6.27
CA ILE A 97 -7.66 13.34 -6.06
C ILE A 97 -7.35 14.82 -5.79
N ASN A 98 -8.14 15.72 -6.39
CA ASN A 98 -7.99 17.18 -6.23
C ASN A 98 -8.51 17.71 -4.89
N GLU A 99 -9.22 16.91 -4.11
CA GLU A 99 -9.59 17.24 -2.73
C GLU A 99 -8.39 17.11 -1.78
N LEU A 100 -7.30 16.50 -2.26
CA LEU A 100 -6.05 16.32 -1.52
C LEU A 100 -4.94 17.16 -2.18
N PRO A 101 -4.17 17.95 -1.40
CA PRO A 101 -3.18 18.89 -1.95
C PRO A 101 -2.02 18.21 -2.69
N LYS A 102 -1.75 16.93 -2.43
CA LYS A 102 -0.65 16.16 -3.01
C LYS A 102 -1.10 14.84 -3.66
N GLY A 103 -2.41 14.70 -3.88
CA GLY A 103 -3.00 13.41 -4.25
C GLY A 103 -2.97 12.40 -3.11
N TYR A 104 -3.00 11.11 -3.45
CA TYR A 104 -3.07 10.02 -2.48
C TYR A 104 -1.68 9.61 -2.00
N ASP A 105 -1.42 9.80 -0.71
CA ASP A 105 -0.20 9.34 -0.02
C ASP A 105 -0.56 9.03 1.44
N ILE A 106 -1.09 7.82 1.67
CA ILE A 106 -1.64 7.44 2.97
C ILE A 106 -1.53 5.93 3.21
N ASN A 107 -1.46 5.54 4.49
CA ASN A 107 -1.51 4.13 4.89
C ASN A 107 -2.95 3.72 5.21
N TYR A 108 -3.46 2.71 4.48
CA TYR A 108 -4.76 2.08 4.75
C TYR A 108 -4.62 0.95 5.77
N ALA A 109 -5.52 0.92 6.75
CA ALA A 109 -5.65 -0.18 7.70
C ALA A 109 -6.67 -1.20 7.16
N LEU A 110 -6.18 -2.33 6.63
CA LEU A 110 -7.02 -3.38 6.05
C LEU A 110 -8.00 -3.92 7.09
N ASP A 111 -9.24 -4.19 6.66
CA ASP A 111 -10.30 -4.69 7.55
C ASP A 111 -10.06 -6.14 8.03
N GLY A 112 -9.08 -6.83 7.43
CA GLY A 112 -8.82 -8.25 7.59
C GLY A 112 -9.80 -9.11 6.79
N SER A 113 -9.34 -10.27 6.32
CA SER A 113 -10.25 -11.38 6.05
C SER A 113 -10.68 -11.93 7.41
N GLY A 114 -11.97 -12.22 7.62
CA GLY A 114 -12.46 -12.77 8.89
C GLY A 114 -11.92 -14.16 9.26
N ASN A 115 -10.82 -14.62 8.67
CA ASN A 115 -10.15 -15.89 8.92
C ASN A 115 -8.75 -15.88 8.31
N GLU A 116 -7.72 -15.47 9.05
CA GLU A 116 -6.38 -16.06 8.96
C GLU A 116 -5.79 -16.11 10.38
N LYS A 117 -5.63 -17.33 10.89
CA LYS A 117 -4.90 -17.69 12.11
C LYS A 117 -3.47 -18.05 11.73
#